data_AF-A0A6V7Y0V9-F1
#
_entry.id   AF-A0A6V7Y0V9-F1
#
_cell.length_a   1.000
_cell.length_b   1.000
_cell.length_c   1.000
_cell.angle_alpha   90.00
_cell.angle_beta   90.00
_cell.angle_gamma   90.00
#
_symmetry.space_group_name_H-M   'P 1'
#
loop_
_entity.id
_entity.type
_entity.pdbx_description
1 polymer ?
#
loop_
_entity_poly.entity_id
_entity_poly.type
_entity_poly.pdbx_seq_one_letter_code
_entity_poly.pdbx_strand_id
1 'polypeptide(L)'
;MNSHSSSNKVIDECTRILGCSAKSLRDHLNHPDNRVLIFKEILGRKVQTTYEDQNGFKKTFHIDGLTQHGGNSLVAYGRLPFPYNVSVAAHYYARHRIRLRYPYLQCVIERFPFGGEDRYYPLELLEFVPEQEDRLASKWVNKLSNDLTNKLTISEEPKSPVIILKKDQDLEIPNFELW
;
A
#
# COMPACT_ATOMS: atom_id res chain seq x y z
N MET A 1 -19.66 -1.96 31.76
CA MET A 1 -19.50 -1.30 30.45
C MET A 1 -18.47 -2.10 29.67
N ASN A 2 -18.90 -3.00 28.79
CA ASN A 2 -17.99 -3.84 28.02
C ASN A 2 -17.55 -3.05 26.80
N SER A 3 -16.29 -2.61 26.78
CA SER A 3 -15.62 -2.17 25.56
C SER A 3 -15.53 -3.37 24.62
N HIS A 4 -16.46 -3.49 23.68
CA HIS A 4 -16.23 -4.29 22.49
C HIS A 4 -15.10 -3.64 21.72
N SER A 5 -13.87 -4.10 21.97
CA SER A 5 -12.76 -3.88 21.06
C SER A 5 -13.12 -4.60 19.78
N SER A 6 -13.77 -3.89 18.84
CA SER A 6 -13.95 -4.40 17.49
C SER A 6 -12.56 -4.52 16.89
N SER A 7 -12.13 -5.75 16.63
CA SER A 7 -10.87 -5.99 15.94
C SER A 7 -10.92 -5.30 14.57
N ASN A 8 -9.96 -4.42 14.29
CA ASN A 8 -9.86 -3.73 13.01
C ASN A 8 -9.28 -4.63 11.90
N LYS A 9 -9.04 -5.92 12.18
CA LYS A 9 -8.47 -6.84 11.19
C LYS A 9 -9.48 -7.17 10.10
N VAL A 10 -8.98 -7.26 8.88
CA VAL A 10 -9.82 -7.59 7.71
C VAL A 10 -10.44 -8.97 7.87
N ILE A 11 -9.70 -9.96 8.38
CA ILE A 11 -10.25 -11.30 8.64
C ILE A 11 -11.44 -11.29 9.62
N ASP A 12 -11.42 -10.44 10.64
CA ASP A 12 -12.47 -10.36 11.65
C ASP A 12 -13.71 -9.63 11.12
N GLU A 13 -13.51 -8.67 10.22
CA GLU A 13 -14.62 -8.06 9.49
C GLU A 13 -15.30 -9.06 8.54
N CYS A 14 -14.52 -9.89 7.84
CA CYS A 14 -15.09 -10.92 6.96
C CYS A 14 -15.91 -11.95 7.76
N THR A 15 -15.43 -12.38 8.92
CA THR A 15 -16.17 -13.30 9.79
C THR A 15 -17.45 -12.66 10.33
N ARG A 16 -17.40 -11.36 10.69
CA ARG A 16 -18.56 -10.58 11.14
C ARG A 16 -19.64 -10.46 10.06
N ILE A 17 -19.26 -10.09 8.83
CA ILE A 17 -20.22 -9.92 7.72
C ILE A 17 -20.92 -11.25 7.40
N LEU A 18 -20.18 -12.36 7.41
CA LEU A 18 -20.72 -13.68 7.09
C LEU A 18 -21.32 -14.43 8.30
N GLY A 19 -21.26 -13.84 9.50
CA GLY A 19 -21.77 -14.47 10.73
C GLY A 19 -21.10 -15.82 11.04
N CYS A 20 -19.83 -15.98 10.72
CA CYS A 20 -19.12 -17.27 10.83
C CYS A 20 -17.83 -17.17 11.66
N SER A 21 -17.17 -18.29 11.92
CA SER A 21 -15.86 -18.30 12.59
C SER A 21 -14.71 -18.23 11.58
N ALA A 22 -13.52 -17.80 12.01
CA ALA A 22 -12.32 -17.81 11.15
C ALA A 22 -11.98 -19.22 10.61
N LYS A 23 -12.32 -20.29 11.34
CA LYS A 23 -12.12 -21.68 10.91
C LYS A 23 -13.02 -22.07 9.75
N SER A 24 -14.27 -21.62 9.77
CA SER A 24 -15.29 -21.89 8.74
C SER A 24 -15.29 -20.88 7.59
N LEU A 25 -14.53 -19.79 7.72
CA LEU A 25 -14.51 -18.69 6.76
C LEU A 25 -14.13 -19.15 5.35
N ARG A 26 -13.26 -20.15 5.23
CA ARG A 26 -12.86 -20.72 3.93
C ARG A 26 -14.06 -21.25 3.16
N ASP A 27 -14.90 -22.05 3.82
CA ASP A 27 -16.06 -22.68 3.17
C ASP A 27 -17.06 -21.64 2.71
N HIS A 28 -17.22 -20.57 3.51
CA HIS A 28 -18.08 -19.46 3.17
C HIS A 28 -17.54 -18.66 1.98
N LEU A 29 -16.24 -18.32 1.97
CA LEU A 29 -15.61 -17.56 0.87
C LEU A 29 -15.43 -18.36 -0.42
N ASN A 30 -15.48 -19.68 -0.36
CA ASN A 30 -15.56 -20.52 -1.56
C ASN A 30 -16.89 -20.32 -2.30
N HIS A 31 -17.97 -20.05 -1.58
CA HIS A 31 -19.27 -19.72 -2.19
C HIS A 31 -19.17 -18.39 -2.96
N PRO A 32 -19.52 -18.36 -4.26
CA PRO A 32 -19.36 -17.17 -5.08
C PRO A 32 -20.14 -15.96 -4.55
N ASP A 33 -21.38 -16.16 -4.09
CA ASP A 33 -22.22 -15.05 -3.61
C ASP A 33 -21.67 -14.41 -2.33
N ASN A 34 -21.15 -15.22 -1.41
CA ASN A 34 -20.52 -14.72 -0.19
C ASN A 34 -19.23 -13.95 -0.51
N ARG A 35 -18.45 -14.44 -1.49
CA ARG A 35 -17.24 -13.74 -1.93
C ARG A 35 -17.57 -12.41 -2.58
N VAL A 36 -18.63 -12.34 -3.39
CA VAL A 36 -19.12 -11.09 -4.00
C VAL A 36 -19.63 -10.13 -2.92
N LEU A 37 -20.37 -10.63 -1.93
CA LEU A 37 -20.84 -9.84 -0.79
C LEU A 37 -19.66 -9.21 -0.05
N ILE A 38 -18.70 -10.03 0.38
CA ILE A 38 -17.49 -9.56 1.07
C ILE A 38 -16.74 -8.54 0.21
N PHE A 39 -16.53 -8.84 -1.07
CA PHE A 39 -15.81 -7.95 -1.97
C PHE A 39 -16.50 -6.57 -2.06
N LYS A 40 -17.82 -6.52 -2.23
CA LYS A 40 -18.57 -5.25 -2.27
C LYS A 40 -18.42 -4.43 -0.99
N GLU A 41 -18.39 -5.08 0.17
CA GLU A 41 -18.27 -4.42 1.47
C GLU A 41 -16.85 -3.88 1.74
N ILE A 42 -15.81 -4.54 1.22
CA ILE A 42 -14.42 -4.17 1.51
C ILE A 42 -13.71 -3.40 0.40
N LEU A 43 -14.25 -3.42 -0.83
CA LEU A 43 -13.65 -2.77 -1.99
C LEU A 43 -13.42 -1.28 -1.75
N GLY A 44 -12.23 -0.80 -2.13
CA GLY A 44 -11.85 0.60 -2.01
C GLY A 44 -11.52 1.05 -0.58
N ARG A 45 -11.74 0.22 0.45
CA ARG A 45 -11.33 0.55 1.82
C ARG A 45 -9.81 0.53 1.93
N LYS A 46 -9.28 1.46 2.73
CA LYS A 46 -7.86 1.57 3.03
C LYS A 46 -7.45 0.59 4.12
N VAL A 47 -6.37 -0.14 3.87
CA VAL A 47 -5.80 -1.14 4.78
C VAL A 47 -4.31 -0.93 4.97
N GLN A 48 -3.81 -1.37 6.11
CA GLN A 48 -2.40 -1.39 6.46
C GLN A 48 -1.96 -2.82 6.78
N THR A 49 -0.72 -3.16 6.48
CA THR A 49 -0.12 -4.43 6.88
C THR A 49 0.14 -4.47 8.38
N THR A 50 -0.19 -5.58 9.03
CA THR A 50 0.08 -5.78 10.47
C THR A 50 1.54 -6.13 10.77
N TYR A 51 2.38 -6.15 9.74
CA TYR A 51 3.81 -6.45 9.81
C TYR A 51 4.59 -5.34 9.11
N GLU A 52 5.85 -5.20 9.50
CA GLU A 52 6.82 -4.28 8.88
C GLU A 52 7.60 -5.01 7.78
N ASP A 53 7.90 -4.29 6.71
CA ASP A 53 8.84 -4.76 5.70
C ASP A 53 10.30 -4.74 6.22
N GLN A 54 11.25 -5.12 5.38
CA GLN A 54 12.67 -5.13 5.76
C GLN A 54 13.23 -3.72 6.06
N ASN A 55 12.51 -2.67 5.66
CA ASN A 55 12.86 -1.28 5.90
C ASN A 55 12.17 -0.71 7.15
N GLY A 56 11.41 -1.52 7.90
CA GLY A 56 10.68 -1.10 9.09
C GLY A 56 9.35 -0.39 8.79
N PHE A 57 8.88 -0.39 7.54
CA PHE A 57 7.64 0.30 7.17
C PHE A 57 6.47 -0.68 7.10
N LYS A 58 5.34 -0.28 7.71
CA LYS A 58 4.05 -0.89 7.42
C LYS A 58 3.50 -0.31 6.12
N LYS A 59 3.10 -1.19 5.21
CA LYS A 59 2.54 -0.78 3.93
C LYS A 59 1.06 -0.46 4.08
N THR A 60 0.64 0.65 3.50
CA THR A 60 -0.77 1.07 3.42
C THR A 60 -1.22 1.17 1.98
N PHE A 61 -2.40 0.65 1.65
CA PHE A 61 -2.94 0.61 0.28
C PHE A 61 -4.49 0.46 0.29
N HIS A 62 -5.12 0.52 -0.88
CA HIS A 62 -6.56 0.30 -1.03
C HIS A 62 -6.85 -1.09 -1.57
N ILE A 63 -7.97 -1.67 -1.15
CA ILE A 63 -8.40 -2.98 -1.64
C ILE A 63 -8.96 -2.85 -3.05
N ASP A 64 -8.32 -3.50 -4.03
CA ASP A 64 -8.77 -3.52 -5.44
C ASP A 64 -9.46 -4.84 -5.83
N GLY A 65 -9.27 -5.89 -5.03
CA GLY A 65 -9.77 -7.22 -5.34
C GLY A 65 -9.68 -8.20 -4.18
N LEU A 66 -10.32 -9.35 -4.38
CA LEU A 66 -10.23 -10.52 -3.53
C LEU A 66 -9.99 -11.75 -4.42
N THR A 67 -9.02 -12.58 -4.07
CA THR A 67 -8.66 -13.75 -4.88
C THR A 67 -9.72 -14.85 -4.78
N GLN A 68 -9.72 -15.77 -5.75
CA GLN A 68 -10.61 -16.95 -5.71
C GLN A 68 -10.00 -18.08 -4.86
N HIS A 69 -8.67 -18.18 -4.86
CA HIS A 69 -7.92 -19.22 -4.16
C HIS A 69 -7.17 -18.66 -2.95
N GLY A 70 -6.84 -19.54 -2.01
CA GLY A 70 -6.07 -19.19 -0.84
C GLY A 70 -4.58 -18.99 -1.11
N GLY A 71 -3.89 -18.33 -0.18
CA GLY A 71 -2.46 -18.01 -0.30
C GLY A 71 -1.52 -19.23 -0.42
N ASN A 72 -1.96 -20.43 -0.06
CA ASN A 72 -1.21 -21.67 -0.26
C ASN A 72 -1.21 -22.16 -1.72
N SER A 73 -2.22 -21.81 -2.50
CA SER A 73 -2.40 -22.23 -3.90
C SER A 73 -2.11 -21.10 -4.89
N LEU A 74 -2.03 -19.86 -4.41
CA LEU A 74 -1.78 -18.68 -5.23
C LEU A 74 -0.27 -18.44 -5.39
N VAL A 75 0.19 -18.27 -6.63
CA VAL A 75 1.59 -17.91 -6.92
C VAL A 75 1.85 -16.48 -6.45
N ALA A 76 2.94 -16.31 -5.70
CA ALA A 76 3.37 -15.02 -5.18
C ALA A 76 3.87 -14.09 -6.29
N TYR A 77 3.89 -12.81 -5.99
CA TYR A 77 4.35 -11.74 -6.87
C TYR A 77 5.84 -11.41 -6.63
N GLY A 78 6.43 -10.73 -7.59
CA GLY A 78 7.77 -10.17 -7.52
C GLY A 78 8.76 -10.82 -8.49
N ARG A 79 9.81 -10.07 -8.80
CA ARG A 79 10.97 -10.52 -9.57
C ARG A 79 11.80 -11.52 -8.76
N LEU A 80 11.30 -12.73 -8.62
CA LEU A 80 12.14 -13.84 -8.18
C LEU A 80 13.19 -14.07 -9.28
N PRO A 81 14.49 -14.18 -8.95
CA PRO A 81 15.58 -14.29 -9.93
C PRO A 81 15.52 -15.56 -10.79
N PHE A 82 14.56 -16.45 -10.51
CA PHE A 82 14.24 -17.67 -11.25
C PHE A 82 12.71 -17.86 -11.18
N PRO A 83 12.07 -18.53 -12.17
CA PRO A 83 10.65 -18.86 -12.12
C PRO A 83 10.39 -19.92 -11.05
N TYR A 84 10.41 -19.50 -9.78
CA TYR A 84 9.92 -20.32 -8.69
C TYR A 84 8.43 -20.05 -8.54
N ASN A 85 7.62 -21.08 -8.73
CA ASN A 85 6.20 -21.10 -8.36
C ASN A 85 6.09 -21.13 -6.82
N VAL A 86 6.51 -20.04 -6.17
CA VAL A 86 6.42 -19.88 -4.71
C VAL A 86 5.00 -19.46 -4.40
N SER A 87 4.32 -20.14 -3.48
CA SER A 87 3.01 -19.71 -3.03
C SER A 87 3.11 -18.44 -2.18
N VAL A 88 2.04 -17.64 -2.11
CA VAL A 88 1.98 -16.47 -1.22
C VAL A 88 2.34 -16.86 0.21
N ALA A 89 1.82 -17.98 0.72
CA ALA A 89 2.17 -18.47 2.06
C ALA A 89 3.69 -18.71 2.24
N ALA A 90 4.34 -19.34 1.24
CA ALA A 90 5.78 -19.57 1.27
C ALA A 90 6.58 -18.27 1.14
N HIS A 91 6.11 -17.31 0.33
CA HIS A 91 6.72 -15.98 0.20
C HIS A 91 6.76 -15.26 1.56
N TYR A 92 5.64 -15.23 2.28
CA TYR A 92 5.55 -14.60 3.59
C TYR A 92 6.44 -15.28 4.63
N TYR A 93 6.56 -16.60 4.58
CA TYR A 93 7.47 -17.32 5.46
C TYR A 93 8.94 -17.02 5.14
N ALA A 94 9.32 -17.05 3.86
CA ALA A 94 10.71 -16.86 3.44
C ALA A 94 11.18 -15.40 3.65
N ARG A 95 10.36 -14.43 3.24
CA ARG A 95 10.73 -13.00 3.24
C ARG A 95 10.52 -12.31 4.59
N HIS A 96 9.40 -12.61 5.27
CA HIS A 96 9.00 -11.91 6.49
C HIS A 96 9.12 -12.78 7.75
N ARG A 97 9.49 -14.06 7.62
CA ARG A 97 9.49 -15.04 8.72
C ARG A 97 8.12 -15.19 9.38
N ILE A 98 7.05 -14.94 8.62
CA ILE A 98 5.67 -15.04 9.07
C ILE A 98 5.08 -16.37 8.63
N ARG A 99 4.69 -17.19 9.60
CA ARG A 99 3.88 -18.39 9.34
C ARG A 99 2.40 -18.01 9.42
N LEU A 100 1.73 -18.05 8.27
CA LEU A 100 0.29 -17.84 8.16
C LEU A 100 -0.47 -18.87 9.00
N ARG A 101 -1.46 -18.42 9.78
CA ARG A 101 -2.38 -19.33 10.51
C ARG A 101 -3.47 -19.85 9.58
N TYR A 102 -3.85 -19.04 8.59
CA TYR A 102 -4.93 -19.33 7.66
C TYR A 102 -4.46 -19.27 6.19
N PRO A 103 -3.44 -20.07 5.79
CA PRO A 103 -2.87 -19.99 4.44
C PRO A 103 -3.85 -20.42 3.33
N TYR A 104 -4.94 -21.10 3.68
CA TYR A 104 -5.99 -21.54 2.77
C TYR A 104 -7.07 -20.49 2.49
N LEU A 105 -7.06 -19.37 3.21
CA LEU A 105 -7.99 -18.27 2.96
C LEU A 105 -7.54 -17.41 1.79
N GLN A 106 -8.51 -16.84 1.09
CA GLN A 106 -8.34 -15.88 0.02
C GLN A 106 -7.48 -14.68 0.47
N CYS A 107 -6.86 -14.03 -0.50
CA CYS A 107 -5.99 -12.87 -0.32
C CYS A 107 -6.66 -11.62 -0.91
N VAL A 108 -6.38 -10.47 -0.31
CA VAL A 108 -6.66 -9.16 -0.89
C VAL A 108 -5.70 -8.89 -2.05
N ILE A 109 -6.20 -8.25 -3.11
CA ILE A 109 -5.44 -7.84 -4.28
C ILE A 109 -5.22 -6.33 -4.23
N GLU A 110 -3.97 -5.92 -4.44
CA GLU A 110 -3.58 -4.55 -4.80
C GLU A 110 -3.15 -4.56 -6.27
N ARG A 111 -3.86 -3.82 -7.11
CA ARG A 111 -3.66 -3.79 -8.57
C ARG A 111 -2.82 -2.58 -8.97
N PHE A 112 -1.86 -2.78 -9.88
CA PHE A 112 -0.99 -1.70 -10.36
C PHE A 112 -1.35 -1.33 -11.81
N PRO A 113 -1.84 -0.10 -12.08
CA PRO A 113 -2.41 0.28 -13.38
C PRO A 113 -1.41 0.43 -14.55
N PHE A 114 -0.11 0.18 -14.36
CA PHE A 114 0.92 0.44 -15.38
C PHE A 114 1.89 -0.73 -15.58
N GLY A 115 1.36 -1.93 -15.79
CA GLY A 115 2.18 -3.13 -16.05
C GLY A 115 2.95 -3.64 -14.83
N GLY A 116 2.58 -3.19 -13.63
CA GLY A 116 3.05 -3.78 -12.38
C GLY A 116 2.34 -5.10 -12.11
N GLU A 117 3.03 -6.03 -11.48
CA GLU A 117 2.42 -7.28 -11.02
C GLU A 117 1.46 -7.02 -9.86
N ASP A 118 0.27 -7.63 -9.92
CA ASP A 118 -0.68 -7.64 -8.81
C ASP A 118 -0.03 -8.19 -7.54
N ARG A 119 -0.33 -7.55 -6.41
CA ARG A 119 0.19 -7.99 -5.10
C ARG A 119 -0.92 -8.62 -4.27
N TYR A 120 -0.56 -9.68 -3.56
CA TYR A 120 -1.51 -10.52 -2.83
C TYR A 120 -1.22 -10.55 -1.34
N TYR A 121 -2.17 -10.11 -0.53
CA TYR A 121 -2.02 -9.96 0.91
C TYR A 121 -3.00 -10.89 1.65
N PRO A 122 -2.54 -11.82 2.49
CA PRO A 122 -3.42 -12.65 3.31
C PRO A 122 -4.30 -11.82 4.23
N LEU A 123 -5.59 -12.18 4.35
CA LEU A 123 -6.57 -11.44 5.16
C LEU A 123 -6.15 -11.26 6.64
N GLU A 124 -5.39 -12.21 7.17
CA GLU A 124 -4.94 -12.19 8.58
C GLU A 124 -3.80 -11.19 8.84
N LEU A 125 -3.19 -10.65 7.78
CA LEU A 125 -2.06 -9.72 7.86
C LEU A 125 -2.45 -8.26 7.54
N LEU A 126 -3.76 -7.97 7.53
CA LEU A 126 -4.29 -6.65 7.20
C LEU A 126 -5.20 -6.11 8.29
N GLU A 127 -5.11 -4.81 8.53
CA GLU A 127 -6.00 -4.03 9.38
C GLU A 127 -6.58 -2.84 8.61
N PHE A 128 -7.85 -2.52 8.83
CA PHE A 128 -8.45 -1.31 8.27
C PHE A 128 -7.86 -0.08 8.94
N VAL A 129 -7.48 0.89 8.13
CA VAL A 129 -7.04 2.19 8.64
C VAL A 129 -8.28 3.00 9.02
N PRO A 130 -8.41 3.48 10.27
CA PRO A 130 -9.53 4.34 10.65
C PRO A 130 -9.55 5.62 9.82
N GLU A 131 -10.71 5.99 9.27
CA GLU A 131 -10.86 7.21 8.44
C GLU A 131 -10.40 8.51 9.14
N GLN A 132 -10.34 8.50 10.48
CA GLN A 132 -9.93 9.64 11.28
C GLN A 132 -8.41 9.89 11.22
N GLU A 133 -7.58 8.85 11.00
CA GLU A 133 -6.12 9.00 10.82
C GLU A 133 -5.78 9.63 9.47
N ASP A 134 -6.53 9.31 8.42
CA ASP A 134 -6.33 9.90 7.09
C ASP A 134 -6.53 11.42 7.09
N ARG A 135 -7.54 11.90 7.81
CA ARG A 135 -7.77 13.35 7.97
C ARG A 135 -6.64 14.03 8.74
N LEU A 136 -6.05 13.37 9.72
CA LEU A 136 -4.95 13.93 10.50
C LEU A 136 -3.65 13.92 9.70
N ALA A 137 -3.29 12.80 9.05
CA ALA A 137 -2.10 12.70 8.22
C ALA A 137 -2.13 13.71 7.06
N SER A 138 -3.26 13.87 6.36
CA SER A 138 -3.42 14.89 5.32
C SER A 138 -3.31 16.31 5.89
N LYS A 139 -3.85 16.58 7.09
CA LYS A 139 -3.69 17.89 7.74
C LYS A 139 -2.23 18.18 8.12
N TRP A 140 -1.49 17.18 8.62
CA TRP A 140 -0.08 17.31 8.95
C TRP A 140 0.79 17.54 7.71
N VAL A 141 0.56 16.78 6.63
CA VAL A 141 1.28 16.96 5.36
C VAL A 141 1.00 18.34 4.76
N ASN A 142 -0.27 18.79 4.77
CA ASN A 142 -0.62 20.13 4.29
C ASN A 142 0.01 21.23 5.14
N LYS A 143 0.11 21.04 6.47
CA LYS A 143 0.77 21.98 7.36
C LYS A 143 2.27 22.06 7.10
N LEU A 144 2.94 20.91 6.91
CA LEU A 144 4.36 20.83 6.56
C LEU A 144 4.67 21.48 5.21
N SER A 145 3.85 21.22 4.18
CA SER A 145 3.99 21.88 2.88
C SER A 145 3.82 23.39 2.99
N ASN A 146 2.80 23.87 3.70
CA ASN A 146 2.56 25.30 3.88
C ASN A 146 3.68 25.98 4.68
N ASP A 147 4.25 25.31 5.70
CA ASP A 147 5.40 25.83 6.46
C ASP A 147 6.68 25.89 5.61
N LEU A 148 6.87 24.96 4.66
CA LEU A 148 7.98 25.02 3.70
C LEU A 148 7.81 26.17 2.71
N THR A 149 6.60 26.36 2.18
CA THR A 149 6.29 27.44 1.23
C THR A 149 6.43 28.81 1.88
N ASN A 150 5.92 28.98 3.11
CA ASN A 150 6.04 30.23 3.87
C ASN A 150 7.48 30.57 4.27
N LYS A 151 8.36 29.58 4.45
CA LYS A 151 9.78 29.82 4.68
C LYS A 151 10.54 30.25 3.41
N LEU A 152 10.05 29.88 2.23
CA LEU A 152 10.63 30.29 0.95
C LEU A 152 10.15 31.67 0.48
N THR A 153 8.96 32.12 0.90
CA THR A 153 8.42 33.45 0.54
C THR A 153 8.83 34.60 1.47
N ILE A 154 9.57 34.35 2.56
CA ILE A 154 10.04 35.39 3.50
C ILE A 154 11.51 35.81 3.23
N SER A 155 12.16 35.29 2.19
CA SER A 155 13.53 35.70 1.81
C SER A 155 13.63 36.37 0.44
N GLU A 156 12.79 37.38 0.15
CA GLU A 156 13.02 38.30 -0.96
C GLU A 156 12.65 39.74 -0.56
N GLU A 157 13.61 40.48 0.02
CA GLU A 157 13.73 41.90 -0.30
C GLU A 157 14.64 42.03 -1.53
N PRO A 158 14.19 42.63 -2.64
CA PRO A 158 15.07 42.90 -3.77
C PRO A 158 15.88 44.16 -3.48
N LYS A 159 17.10 44.01 -2.95
CA LYS A 159 18.13 45.04 -3.12
C LYS A 159 18.86 44.77 -4.42
N SER A 160 18.42 45.47 -5.46
CA SER A 160 19.10 45.56 -6.75
C SER A 160 20.54 46.04 -6.56
N PRO A 161 21.56 45.30 -7.05
CA PRO A 161 22.85 45.88 -7.35
C PRO A 161 22.88 46.29 -8.82
N VAL A 162 23.17 47.57 -9.03
CA VAL A 162 23.56 48.14 -10.32
C VAL A 162 24.75 47.35 -10.88
N ILE A 163 24.57 46.67 -12.01
CA ILE A 163 25.68 46.06 -12.76
C ILE A 163 25.98 46.98 -13.94
N ILE A 164 27.14 47.62 -13.84
CA ILE A 164 27.75 48.45 -14.88
C ILE A 164 28.11 47.53 -16.06
N LEU A 165 27.50 47.76 -17.21
CA LEU A 165 27.87 47.12 -18.47
C LEU A 165 29.29 47.54 -18.87
N LYS A 166 30.25 46.62 -18.77
CA LYS A 166 31.50 46.69 -19.54
C LYS A 166 31.37 45.78 -20.77
N LYS A 167 31.63 46.43 -21.89
CA LYS A 167 31.63 45.93 -23.26
C LYS A 167 32.83 44.99 -23.49
N ASP A 168 32.64 44.08 -24.43
CA ASP A 168 33.65 43.29 -25.16
C ASP A 168 34.33 42.14 -24.38
N GLN A 169 33.94 40.91 -24.70
CA GLN A 169 34.84 39.91 -25.30
C GLN A 169 34.10 38.60 -25.63
N ASP A 170 34.33 38.14 -26.86
CA ASP A 170 33.86 36.90 -27.48
C ASP A 170 34.27 35.65 -26.69
N LEU A 171 33.49 34.55 -26.80
CA LEU A 171 33.99 33.17 -26.93
C LEU A 171 32.86 32.13 -27.07
N GLU A 172 32.74 31.64 -28.31
CA GLU A 172 32.54 30.25 -28.79
C GLU A 172 31.59 29.27 -28.05
N ILE A 173 30.60 28.79 -28.82
CA ILE A 173 29.70 27.68 -28.49
C ILE A 173 30.32 26.37 -29.01
N PRO A 174 30.53 25.32 -28.20
CA PRO A 174 30.90 24.01 -28.72
C PRO A 174 29.66 23.24 -29.17
N ASN A 175 29.70 22.78 -30.43
CA ASN A 175 28.81 21.78 -31.01
C ASN A 175 28.91 20.46 -30.23
N PHE A 176 27.78 19.91 -29.80
CA PHE A 176 27.68 18.50 -29.42
C PHE A 176 27.09 17.71 -30.59
N GLU A 177 27.95 16.96 -31.28
CA GLU A 177 27.54 15.91 -32.20
C GLU A 177 26.94 14.73 -31.42
N LEU A 178 25.83 14.21 -31.94
CA LEU A 178 25.19 12.96 -31.52
C LEU A 178 25.91 11.78 -32.18
N TRP A 179 26.35 10.82 -31.36
CA TRP A 179 26.56 9.42 -31.74
C TRP A 179 25.86 8.54 -30.70
#